data_AF-A0A525JET4-F1
#
_entry.id   AF-A0A525JET4-F1
#
_cell.length_a   1.000
_cell.length_b   1.000
_cell.length_c   1.000
_cell.angle_alpha   90.00
_cell.angle_beta   90.00
_cell.angle_gamma   90.00
#
_symmetry.space_group_name_H-M   'P 1'
#
loop_
_entity.id
_entity.type
_entity.pdbx_description
1 polymer ?
#
loop_
_entity_poly.entity_id
_entity_poly.type
_entity_poly.pdbx_seq_one_letter_code
_entity_poly.pdbx_strand_id
1 'polypeptide(L)'
;MAELSELGLTLARELHGRALAAETTVEADKLALAFQRVSRGVRQTFALELKIERARREIEREDARAAEAAEPEPREEVDPALAEARACTQDRKRRVRGALHRLIWDEAEGDEEEFEVLDYDLETRLGEAARRADFLDLPIETLIRQIKSDMGLVGELRLTACEAPAAFADRSADLAYDAGPPDTG
;
A
#
# COMPACT_ATOMS: atom_id res chain seq x y z
N MET A 1 -15.51 16.31 11.66
CA MET A 1 -14.53 15.25 11.95
C MET A 1 -13.15 15.88 12.17
N ALA A 2 -12.72 16.79 11.29
CA ALA A 2 -11.57 17.69 11.48
C ALA A 2 -11.36 18.22 12.92
N GLU A 3 -12.33 18.90 13.54
CA GLU A 3 -12.17 19.46 14.89
C GLU A 3 -11.86 18.39 15.96
N LEU A 4 -12.51 17.22 15.89
CA LEU A 4 -12.25 16.11 16.82
C LEU A 4 -10.86 15.53 16.60
N SER A 5 -10.42 15.40 15.34
CA SER A 5 -9.09 14.93 14.99
C SER A 5 -8.01 15.90 15.49
N GLU A 6 -8.21 17.21 15.35
CA GLU A 6 -7.27 18.24 15.81
C GLU A 6 -7.15 18.26 17.34
N LEU A 7 -8.27 18.17 18.06
CA LEU A 7 -8.31 18.07 19.51
C LEU A 7 -7.61 16.78 19.99
N GLY A 8 -7.90 15.66 19.35
CA GLY A 8 -7.26 14.37 19.66
C GLY A 8 -5.74 14.39 19.41
N LEU A 9 -5.30 15.02 18.32
CA LEU A 9 -3.88 15.13 17.96
C LEU A 9 -3.13 16.07 18.91
N THR A 10 -3.78 17.16 19.34
CA THR A 10 -3.27 18.05 20.39
C THR A 10 -3.11 17.30 21.71
N LEU A 11 -4.12 16.54 22.12
CA LEU A 11 -4.08 15.73 23.34
C LEU A 11 -3.01 14.64 23.26
N ALA A 12 -2.84 13.98 22.12
CA ALA A 12 -1.80 12.98 21.91
C ALA A 12 -0.39 13.60 22.07
N ARG A 13 -0.14 14.76 21.47
CA ARG A 13 1.13 15.48 21.62
C ARG A 13 1.42 15.84 23.08
N GLU A 14 0.40 16.31 23.80
CA GLU A 14 0.55 16.68 25.20
C GLU A 14 0.81 15.47 26.10
N LEU A 15 0.09 14.35 25.90
CA LEU A 15 0.32 13.11 26.62
C LEU A 15 1.72 12.54 26.36
N HIS A 16 2.20 12.62 25.11
CA HIS A 16 3.57 12.25 24.77
C HIS A 16 4.60 13.11 25.49
N GLY A 17 4.43 14.44 25.48
CA GLY A 17 5.31 15.37 26.19
C GLY A 17 5.35 15.09 27.69
N ARG A 18 4.20 14.82 28.31
CA ARG A 18 4.11 14.47 29.74
C ARG A 18 4.73 13.11 30.03
N ALA A 19 4.56 12.11 29.16
CA ALA A 19 5.17 10.79 29.33
C ALA A 19 6.71 10.88 29.32
N LEU A 20 7.29 11.72 28.45
CA LEU A 20 8.73 11.97 28.40
C LEU A 20 9.26 12.73 29.62
N ALA A 21 8.43 13.59 30.22
CA ALA A 21 8.77 14.38 31.39
C ALA A 21 8.50 13.67 32.73
N ALA A 22 7.90 12.47 32.71
CA ALA A 22 7.51 11.75 33.91
C ALA A 22 8.73 11.34 34.75
N GLU A 23 8.69 11.65 36.05
CA GLU A 23 9.79 11.35 36.98
C GLU A 23 9.78 9.90 37.44
N THR A 24 8.65 9.20 37.29
CA THR A 24 8.49 7.81 37.71
C THR A 24 8.08 6.92 36.53
N THR A 25 8.59 5.68 36.54
CA THR A 25 8.26 4.68 35.52
C THR A 25 6.77 4.35 35.48
N VAL A 26 6.12 4.27 36.65
CA VAL A 26 4.68 3.99 36.76
C VAL A 26 3.83 5.09 36.12
N GLU A 27 4.24 6.35 36.25
CA GLU A 27 3.55 7.48 35.62
C GLU A 27 3.80 7.50 34.11
N ALA A 28 5.05 7.28 33.68
CA ALA A 28 5.42 7.16 32.28
C ALA A 28 4.59 6.08 31.56
N ASP A 29 4.46 4.90 32.16
CA ASP A 29 3.69 3.79 31.58
C ASP A 29 2.20 4.13 31.41
N LYS A 30 1.59 4.78 32.41
CA LYS A 30 0.19 5.20 32.35
C LYS A 30 -0.05 6.24 31.26
N LEU A 31 0.84 7.22 31.15
CA LEU A 31 0.77 8.27 30.14
C LEU A 31 1.03 7.73 28.74
N ALA A 32 1.98 6.81 28.59
CA ALA A 32 2.26 6.12 27.33
C ALA A 32 1.04 5.30 26.87
N LEU A 33 0.39 4.56 27.78
CA LEU A 33 -0.82 3.81 27.45
C LEU A 33 -1.99 4.73 27.05
N ALA A 34 -2.16 5.86 27.75
CA ALA A 34 -3.15 6.86 27.40
C ALA A 34 -2.87 7.48 26.02
N PHE A 35 -1.61 7.81 25.74
CA PHE A 35 -1.16 8.31 24.43
C PHE A 35 -1.48 7.33 23.30
N GLN A 36 -1.19 6.04 23.49
CA GLN A 36 -1.48 5.01 22.48
C GLN A 36 -2.97 4.92 22.17
N ARG A 37 -3.83 4.95 23.20
CA ARG A 37 -5.30 4.92 23.04
C ARG A 37 -5.83 6.14 22.29
N VAL A 38 -5.37 7.34 22.65
CA VAL A 38 -5.77 8.57 21.96
C VAL A 38 -5.28 8.55 20.50
N SER A 39 -4.04 8.13 20.27
CA SER A 39 -3.46 8.02 18.92
C SER A 39 -4.25 7.04 18.04
N ARG A 40 -4.68 5.90 18.59
CA ARG A 40 -5.59 4.98 17.89
C ARG A 40 -6.92 5.63 17.53
N GLY A 41 -7.56 6.34 18.46
CA GLY A 41 -8.83 7.03 18.18
C GLY A 41 -8.69 8.10 17.09
N VAL A 42 -7.57 8.81 17.05
CA VAL A 42 -7.25 9.77 15.98
C VAL A 42 -7.08 9.06 14.63
N ARG A 43 -6.32 7.96 14.59
CA ARG A 43 -6.19 7.14 13.37
C ARG A 43 -7.52 6.61 12.86
N GLN A 44 -8.36 6.09 13.76
CA GLN A 44 -9.72 5.64 13.42
C GLN A 44 -10.60 6.77 12.86
N THR A 45 -10.43 7.99 13.36
CA THR A 45 -11.15 9.16 12.82
C THR A 45 -10.70 9.47 11.39
N PHE A 46 -9.39 9.48 11.13
CA PHE A 46 -8.87 9.67 9.76
C PHE A 46 -9.25 8.52 8.83
N ALA A 47 -9.26 7.29 9.32
CA ALA A 47 -9.74 6.12 8.60
C ALA A 47 -11.18 6.29 8.12
N LEU A 48 -12.05 6.77 8.99
CA LEU A 48 -13.45 7.07 8.64
C LEU A 48 -13.56 8.23 7.65
N GLU A 49 -12.79 9.30 7.81
CA GLU A 49 -12.76 10.41 6.84
C GLU A 49 -12.35 9.92 5.45
N LEU A 50 -11.31 9.07 5.38
CA LEU A 50 -10.85 8.46 4.13
C LEU A 50 -11.91 7.54 3.52
N LYS A 51 -12.64 6.77 4.33
CA LYS A 51 -13.75 5.90 3.88
C LYS A 51 -14.89 6.73 3.27
N ILE A 52 -15.25 7.85 3.89
CA ILE A 52 -16.27 8.76 3.36
C ILE A 52 -15.81 9.37 2.03
N GLU A 53 -14.57 9.83 1.95
CA GLU A 53 -14.00 10.38 0.72
C GLU A 53 -13.92 9.32 -0.40
N ARG A 54 -13.57 8.07 -0.07
CA ARG A 54 -13.62 6.94 -0.99
C ARG A 54 -15.02 6.72 -1.53
N ALA A 55 -16.03 6.65 -0.65
CA ALA A 55 -17.41 6.45 -1.05
C ALA A 55 -17.89 7.57 -1.99
N ARG A 56 -17.50 8.83 -1.73
CA ARG A 56 -17.81 9.97 -2.62
C ARG A 56 -17.20 9.80 -4.01
N ARG A 57 -15.90 9.48 -4.08
CA ARG A 57 -15.20 9.27 -5.37
C ARG A 57 -15.73 8.06 -6.14
N GLU A 58 -16.17 7.03 -5.44
CA GLU A 58 -16.75 5.84 -6.05
C GLU A 58 -18.10 6.16 -6.71
N ILE A 59 -18.96 6.91 -6.02
CA ILE A 59 -20.21 7.42 -6.59
C ILE A 59 -19.93 8.30 -7.82
N GLU A 60 -18.99 9.24 -7.74
CA GLU A 60 -18.60 10.09 -8.88
C GLU A 60 -18.08 9.28 -10.08
N ARG A 61 -17.36 8.18 -9.83
CA ARG A 61 -16.84 7.30 -10.89
C ARG A 61 -17.92 6.39 -11.46
N GLU A 62 -18.87 5.92 -10.66
CA GLU A 62 -20.01 5.16 -11.15
C GLU A 62 -20.88 6.02 -12.08
N ASP A 63 -21.11 7.28 -11.72
CA ASP A 63 -21.82 8.24 -12.58
C ASP A 63 -21.07 8.48 -13.90
N ALA A 64 -19.73 8.61 -13.87
CA ALA A 64 -18.92 8.76 -15.07
C ALA A 64 -18.89 7.49 -15.95
N ARG A 65 -18.77 6.30 -15.34
CA ARG A 65 -18.76 5.01 -16.06
C ARG A 65 -20.11 4.68 -16.67
N ALA A 66 -21.22 5.06 -16.03
CA ALA A 66 -22.55 4.92 -16.60
C ALA A 66 -22.74 5.80 -17.85
N ALA A 67 -22.04 6.93 -17.94
CA ALA A 67 -22.02 7.78 -19.13
C ALA A 67 -21.11 7.22 -20.25
N GLU A 68 -19.95 6.64 -19.92
CA GLU A 68 -18.99 6.07 -20.88
C GLU A 68 -19.43 4.71 -21.45
N ALA A 69 -20.15 3.88 -20.69
CA ALA A 69 -20.59 2.54 -21.13
C ALA A 69 -21.62 2.56 -22.28
N ALA A 70 -22.10 3.74 -22.68
CA ALA A 70 -23.04 3.91 -23.79
C ALA A 70 -22.36 3.96 -25.17
N GLU A 71 -21.04 4.14 -25.26
CA GLU A 71 -20.33 4.19 -26.54
C GLU A 71 -19.29 3.05 -26.66
N PRO A 72 -19.34 2.22 -27.72
CA PRO A 72 -18.29 1.26 -27.98
C PRO A 72 -17.02 1.98 -28.43
N GLU A 73 -16.11 2.21 -27.48
CA GLU A 73 -14.78 2.76 -27.74
C GLU A 73 -14.03 1.91 -28.80
N PRO A 74 -13.44 2.54 -29.84
CA PRO A 74 -12.58 1.84 -30.77
C PRO A 74 -11.33 1.34 -30.05
N ARG A 75 -10.96 0.07 -30.26
CA ARG A 75 -9.71 -0.50 -29.74
C ARG A 75 -8.53 0.17 -30.45
N GLU A 76 -8.06 1.28 -29.92
CA GLU A 76 -6.79 1.87 -30.35
C GLU A 76 -5.64 0.91 -30.04
N GLU A 77 -4.76 0.72 -31.02
CA GLU A 77 -3.53 -0.05 -30.86
C GLU A 77 -2.63 0.67 -29.84
N VAL A 78 -2.58 0.14 -28.62
CA VAL A 78 -1.74 0.68 -27.55
C VAL A 78 -0.27 0.51 -27.96
N ASP A 79 0.47 1.62 -28.02
CA ASP A 79 1.91 1.63 -28.27
C ASP A 79 2.62 0.65 -27.30
N PRO A 80 3.36 -0.35 -27.81
CA PRO A 80 4.04 -1.35 -26.97
C PRO A 80 5.02 -0.72 -25.98
N ALA A 81 5.66 0.40 -26.33
CA ALA A 81 6.58 1.09 -25.41
C ALA A 81 5.85 1.70 -24.22
N LEU A 82 4.64 2.24 -24.45
CA LEU A 82 3.79 2.74 -23.38
C LEU A 82 3.25 1.60 -22.50
N ALA A 83 2.94 0.45 -23.09
CA ALA A 83 2.52 -0.73 -22.35
C ALA A 83 3.65 -1.28 -21.45
N GLU A 84 4.88 -1.33 -21.95
CA GLU A 84 6.06 -1.78 -21.19
C GLU A 84 6.39 -0.83 -20.02
N ALA A 85 6.35 0.48 -20.25
CA ALA A 85 6.56 1.48 -19.19
C ALA A 85 5.49 1.36 -18.08
N ARG A 86 4.23 1.11 -18.45
CA ARG A 86 3.14 0.83 -17.49
C ARG A 86 3.40 -0.44 -16.72
N ALA A 87 3.82 -1.52 -17.38
CA ALA A 87 4.14 -2.79 -16.72
C ALA A 87 5.27 -2.64 -15.70
N CYS A 88 6.37 -1.97 -16.07
CA CYS A 88 7.48 -1.69 -15.16
C CYS A 88 7.04 -0.89 -13.93
N THR A 89 6.20 0.13 -14.14
CA THR A 89 5.63 0.95 -13.06
C THR A 89 4.77 0.10 -12.11
N GLN A 90 3.91 -0.76 -12.64
CA GLN A 90 3.05 -1.63 -11.85
C GLN A 90 3.84 -2.69 -11.07
N ASP A 91 4.86 -3.28 -11.70
CA ASP A 91 5.76 -4.23 -11.06
C ASP A 91 6.49 -3.61 -9.87
N ARG A 92 6.96 -2.38 -10.05
CA ARG A 92 7.64 -1.63 -9.01
C ARG A 92 6.70 -1.30 -7.85
N LYS A 93 5.49 -0.82 -8.14
CA LYS A 93 4.45 -0.60 -7.11
C LYS A 93 4.16 -1.87 -6.33
N ARG A 94 3.98 -3.00 -7.01
CA ARG A 94 3.71 -4.30 -6.38
C ARG A 94 4.81 -4.72 -5.42
N ARG A 95 6.08 -4.51 -5.78
CA ARG A 95 7.23 -4.82 -4.90
C ARG A 95 7.24 -3.95 -3.64
N VAL A 96 7.02 -2.64 -3.80
CA VAL A 96 6.96 -1.71 -2.66
C VAL A 96 5.77 -2.03 -1.76
N ARG A 97 4.60 -2.30 -2.36
CA ARG A 97 3.41 -2.70 -1.62
C ARG A 97 3.64 -3.98 -0.83
N GLY A 98 4.18 -5.02 -1.47
CA GLY A 98 4.48 -6.28 -0.80
C GLY A 98 5.40 -6.13 0.41
N ALA A 99 6.39 -5.23 0.34
CA ALA A 99 7.29 -4.95 1.45
C ALA A 99 6.59 -4.23 2.63
N LEU A 100 5.61 -3.36 2.35
CA LEU A 100 4.89 -2.58 3.36
C LEU A 100 3.63 -3.27 3.89
N HIS A 101 3.05 -4.21 3.13
CA HIS A 101 1.79 -4.85 3.45
C HIS A 101 1.80 -5.56 4.81
N ARG A 102 2.89 -6.28 5.12
CA ARG A 102 3.05 -6.95 6.42
C ARG A 102 3.18 -5.95 7.57
N LEU A 103 3.92 -4.87 7.34
CA LEU A 103 4.08 -3.80 8.32
C LEU A 103 2.74 -3.11 8.61
N ILE A 104 1.93 -2.87 7.58
CA ILE A 104 0.59 -2.30 7.71
C ILE A 104 -0.34 -3.24 8.50
N TRP A 105 -0.28 -4.55 8.24
CA TRP A 105 -1.03 -5.53 9.01
C TRP A 105 -0.66 -5.55 10.49
N ASP A 106 0.64 -5.51 10.79
CA ASP A 106 1.13 -5.47 12.17
C ASP A 106 0.73 -4.15 12.86
N GLU A 107 0.79 -3.02 12.15
CA GLU A 107 0.38 -1.70 12.66
C GLU A 107 -1.13 -1.60 12.92
N ALA A 108 -1.94 -2.27 12.11
CA ALA A 108 -3.38 -2.37 12.30
C ALA A 108 -3.77 -3.30 13.47
N GLU A 109 -2.81 -3.99 14.10
CA GLU A 109 -3.05 -4.95 15.18
C GLU A 109 -4.12 -6.03 14.83
N GLY A 110 -4.25 -6.37 13.54
CA GLY A 110 -5.26 -7.30 13.02
C GLY A 110 -6.67 -6.71 12.86
N ASP A 111 -6.84 -5.40 13.01
CA ASP A 111 -8.07 -4.68 12.67
C ASP A 111 -8.18 -4.55 11.14
N GLU A 112 -9.15 -5.24 10.55
CA GLU A 112 -9.32 -5.31 9.09
C GLU A 112 -9.70 -3.94 8.50
N GLU A 113 -10.47 -3.13 9.21
CA GLU A 113 -10.88 -1.80 8.73
C GLU A 113 -9.70 -0.82 8.76
N GLU A 114 -8.90 -0.83 9.82
CA GLU A 114 -7.67 -0.03 9.92
C GLU A 114 -6.63 -0.46 8.88
N PHE A 115 -6.51 -1.76 8.64
CA PHE A 115 -5.66 -2.33 7.60
C PHE A 115 -6.05 -1.82 6.20
N GLU A 116 -7.33 -1.89 5.83
CA GLU A 116 -7.83 -1.43 4.53
C GLU A 116 -7.54 0.05 4.28
N VAL A 117 -7.65 0.88 5.32
CA VAL A 117 -7.36 2.31 5.26
C VAL A 117 -5.90 2.57 4.96
N LEU A 118 -5.01 1.91 5.70
CA LEU A 118 -3.57 2.05 5.52
C LEU A 118 -3.10 1.50 4.17
N ASP A 119 -3.67 0.38 3.71
CA ASP A 119 -3.38 -0.16 2.37
C ASP A 119 -3.88 0.75 1.25
N TYR A 120 -5.01 1.45 1.45
CA TYR A 120 -5.47 2.48 0.51
C TYR A 120 -4.57 3.73 0.50
N ASP A 121 -4.13 4.21 1.67
CA ASP A 121 -3.18 5.34 1.75
C ASP A 121 -1.86 4.98 1.05
N LEU A 122 -1.37 3.74 1.23
CA LEU A 122 -0.22 3.21 0.50
C LEU A 122 -0.42 3.23 -1.02
N GLU A 123 -1.55 2.74 -1.53
CA GLU A 123 -1.86 2.77 -2.97
C GLU A 123 -1.93 4.19 -3.52
N THR A 124 -2.50 5.11 -2.76
CA THR A 124 -2.60 6.54 -3.12
C THR A 124 -1.20 7.14 -3.26
N ARG A 125 -0.34 6.96 -2.25
CA ARG A 125 1.05 7.45 -2.25
C ARG A 125 1.91 6.80 -3.31
N LEU A 126 1.72 5.51 -3.59
CA LEU A 126 2.35 4.84 -4.73
C LEU A 126 1.89 5.44 -6.07
N GLY A 127 0.62 5.80 -6.18
CA GLY A 127 0.05 6.55 -7.29
C GLY A 127 0.73 7.88 -7.53
N GLU A 128 0.93 8.67 -6.48
CA GLU A 128 1.61 9.96 -6.52
C GLU A 128 3.09 9.81 -6.84
N ALA A 129 3.78 8.87 -6.19
CA ALA A 129 5.18 8.59 -6.42
C ALA A 129 5.45 8.19 -7.87
N ALA A 130 4.57 7.37 -8.47
CA ALA A 130 4.68 6.92 -9.86
C ALA A 130 4.56 8.06 -10.90
N ARG A 131 4.06 9.24 -10.52
CA ARG A 131 4.02 10.42 -11.40
C ARG A 131 5.35 11.18 -11.43
N ARG A 132 6.28 10.87 -10.52
CA ARG A 132 7.60 11.51 -10.47
C ARG A 132 8.50 10.91 -11.54
N ALA A 133 9.31 11.76 -12.17
CA ALA A 133 10.24 11.34 -13.22
C ALA A 133 11.31 10.35 -12.71
N ASP A 134 11.68 10.44 -11.42
CA ASP A 134 12.70 9.62 -10.79
C ASP A 134 12.17 8.30 -10.20
N PHE A 135 10.88 7.99 -10.35
CA PHE A 135 10.25 6.85 -9.69
C PHE A 135 10.93 5.51 -10.03
N LEU A 136 11.27 5.30 -11.30
CA LEU A 136 11.92 4.08 -11.78
C LEU A 136 13.43 4.05 -11.47
N ASP A 137 14.05 5.21 -11.30
CA ASP A 137 15.50 5.34 -11.10
C ASP A 137 15.90 5.32 -9.63
N LEU A 138 15.00 5.72 -8.72
CA LEU A 138 15.26 5.72 -7.29
C LEU A 138 15.56 4.28 -6.80
N PRO A 139 16.43 4.05 -5.82
CA PRO A 139 16.53 2.73 -5.21
C PRO A 139 15.22 2.33 -4.51
N ILE A 140 14.82 1.06 -4.62
CA ILE A 140 13.52 0.60 -4.09
C ILE A 140 13.46 0.75 -2.57
N GLU A 141 14.58 0.56 -1.86
CA GLU A 141 14.70 0.72 -0.41
C GLU A 141 14.53 2.17 0.02
N THR A 142 14.94 3.12 -0.82
CA THR A 142 14.74 4.56 -0.59
C THR A 142 13.27 4.89 -0.72
N LEU A 143 12.61 4.36 -1.76
CA LEU A 143 11.18 4.55 -1.98
C LEU A 143 10.34 3.96 -0.83
N ILE A 144 10.69 2.75 -0.38
CA ILE A 144 10.03 2.09 0.77
C ILE A 144 10.21 2.93 2.04
N ARG A 145 11.43 3.40 2.33
CA ARG A 145 11.70 4.24 3.52
C ARG A 145 10.96 5.57 3.46
N GLN A 146 10.90 6.21 2.29
CA GLN A 146 10.17 7.45 2.09
C GLN A 146 8.67 7.23 2.36
N ILE A 147 8.05 6.27 1.68
CA ILE A 147 6.61 5.99 1.84
C ILE A 147 6.28 5.59 3.28
N LYS A 148 7.11 4.74 3.92
CA LYS A 148 6.96 4.40 5.34
C LYS A 148 6.94 5.66 6.22
N SER A 149 7.91 6.55 6.02
CA SER A 149 8.02 7.79 6.80
C SER A 149 6.82 8.69 6.56
N ASP A 150 6.38 8.82 5.31
CA ASP A 150 5.26 9.70 4.95
C ASP A 150 3.92 9.17 5.51
N MET A 151 3.78 7.85 5.63
CA MET A 151 2.65 7.18 6.30
C MET A 151 2.76 7.17 7.84
N GLY A 152 3.93 7.49 8.41
CA GLY A 152 4.15 7.47 9.86
C GLY A 152 4.18 6.08 10.48
N LEU A 153 4.46 5.03 9.70
CA LEU A 153 4.52 3.64 10.20
C LEU A 153 5.74 3.45 11.10
N VAL A 154 5.56 2.92 12.31
CA VAL A 154 6.61 2.91 13.35
C VAL A 154 7.35 1.57 13.43
N GLY A 155 6.76 0.49 12.91
CA GLY A 155 7.35 -0.86 12.97
C GLY A 155 8.60 -1.08 12.11
N GLU A 156 9.29 -2.21 12.33
CA GLU A 156 10.52 -2.56 11.64
C GLU A 156 10.23 -3.06 10.21
N LEU A 157 10.94 -2.51 9.21
CA LEU A 157 10.85 -3.00 7.83
C LEU A 157 11.63 -4.30 7.73
N ARG A 158 10.91 -5.41 7.67
CA ARG A 158 11.48 -6.68 7.22
C ARG A 158 11.43 -6.72 5.71
N LEU A 159 12.48 -6.19 5.09
CA LEU A 159 12.74 -6.42 3.68
C LEU A 159 13.10 -7.90 3.53
N THR A 160 12.10 -8.76 3.39
CA THR A 160 12.32 -10.03 2.72
C THR A 160 12.78 -9.66 1.32
N ALA A 161 14.05 -9.96 1.01
CA ALA A 161 14.50 -9.99 -0.36
C ALA A 161 13.45 -10.80 -1.12
N CYS A 162 12.72 -10.13 -2.01
CA CYS A 162 11.75 -10.78 -2.87
C CYS A 162 12.61 -11.57 -3.85
N GLU A 163 13.07 -12.74 -3.41
CA GLU A 163 13.66 -13.75 -4.27
C GLU A 163 12.57 -14.01 -5.31
N ALA A 164 12.88 -13.68 -6.56
CA ALA A 164 11.97 -13.89 -7.67
C ALA A 164 11.43 -15.31 -7.55
N PRO A 165 10.10 -15.54 -7.65
CA PRO A 165 9.58 -16.89 -7.60
C PRO A 165 10.34 -17.70 -8.66
N ALA A 166 11.10 -18.70 -8.21
CA ALA A 166 11.94 -19.58 -9.03
C ALA A 166 11.08 -20.55 -9.86
N ALA A 167 9.97 -20.06 -10.41
CA ALA A 167 8.92 -20.86 -11.02
C ALA A 167 8.70 -20.46 -12.48
N PHE A 168 9.76 -20.29 -13.26
CA PHE A 168 9.70 -20.28 -14.74
C PHE A 168 10.98 -20.79 -15.42
N ALA A 169 11.83 -21.54 -14.71
CA ALA A 169 13.09 -22.05 -15.27
C ALA A 169 13.04 -23.51 -15.74
N ASP A 170 11.87 -24.17 -15.76
CA ASP A 170 11.81 -25.59 -16.13
C ASP A 170 10.57 -25.97 -16.94
N ARG A 171 10.50 -25.49 -18.20
CA ARG A 171 9.60 -26.01 -19.24
C ARG A 171 10.25 -26.09 -20.63
N SER A 172 11.57 -26.29 -20.67
CA SER A 172 12.29 -26.54 -21.93
C SER A 172 12.83 -27.97 -22.06
N ALA A 173 12.46 -28.90 -21.16
CA ALA A 173 12.97 -30.27 -21.19
C ALA A 173 11.99 -31.34 -21.74
N ASP A 174 10.69 -31.09 -21.87
CA ASP A 174 9.72 -32.11 -22.31
C ASP A 174 9.37 -32.04 -23.82
N LEU A 175 10.40 -31.93 -24.65
CA LEU A 175 10.35 -32.22 -26.10
C LEU A 175 11.31 -33.37 -26.41
N ALA A 176 11.07 -34.56 -25.85
CA ALA A 176 11.86 -35.75 -26.21
C ALA A 176 11.18 -37.09 -25.85
N TYR A 177 10.00 -37.41 -26.38
CA TYR A 177 9.63 -38.79 -26.75
C TYR A 177 8.24 -38.81 -27.40
N ASP A 178 8.15 -39.13 -28.69
CA ASP A 178 7.28 -40.20 -29.24
C ASP A 178 7.25 -40.11 -30.78
N ALA A 179 8.29 -40.66 -31.42
CA ALA A 179 8.26 -40.98 -32.84
C ALA A 179 7.98 -42.48 -32.97
N GLY A 180 6.69 -42.84 -33.01
CA GLY A 180 6.25 -44.19 -33.37
C GLY A 180 6.60 -44.53 -34.82
N PRO A 181 6.95 -45.80 -35.14
CA PRO A 181 7.46 -46.17 -36.46
C PRO A 181 6.35 -46.21 -37.52
N PRO A 182 6.70 -46.05 -38.82
CA PRO A 182 5.73 -46.09 -39.90
C PRO A 182 5.25 -47.53 -40.16
N ASP A 183 3.94 -47.70 -40.25
CA ASP A 183 3.29 -48.96 -40.60
C ASP A 183 3.41 -49.19 -42.11
N THR A 184 3.90 -50.37 -42.50
CA THR A 184 3.92 -50.88 -43.87
C THR A 184 3.14 -52.18 -43.91
N GLY A 185 1.98 -52.15 -44.56
CA GLY A 185 1.13 -53.31 -44.82
C GLY A 185 -0.04 -52.94 -45.72
#